data_AF-A0A7X3DBD1-F1
#
_entry.id   AF-A0A7X3DBD1-F1
#
_cell.length_a   1.000
_cell.length_b   1.000
_cell.length_c   1.000
_cell.angle_alpha   90.00
_cell.angle_beta   90.00
_cell.angle_gamma   90.00
#
_symmetry.space_group_name_H-M   'P 1'
#
loop_
_entity.id
_entity.type
_entity.pdbx_description
1 polymer ?
#
loop_
_entity_poly.entity_id
_entity_poly.type
_entity_poly.pdbx_seq_one_letter_code
_entity_poly.pdbx_strand_id
1 'polypeptide(L)'
;MSDPIKGVFESITPTEQQKAKMYREIMNSHKKSQNIEPIRYRKRGGWLKYLAASVFVILVSTYAFTLLNKENTAFALYAYETNTELTSTGAELSTGMIDDSGSMKGNLLQFSVKGKNIEDIRFSVKHQYMDFTDWTENRPSHSMEKQFTIAYGDRSSDYEYLVVDWKPELTIRELTDHSNRTIAGLAEQLRSDIIVMEIAFTNGTTATKALYVTIQTNGKVMVKLQDYSVTDNDFFILKPSQVPLPIRKPEKVIEPNEYADAKYSEVEIQTAEKVAHKYYAKFPKDREIVKINYMKDVKHLSSFISDEYKNWQIIAFEAYEKSMYPDAAARHIVLAREDASKEWIVINEGY
;
A
#
# COMPACT_ATOMS: atom_id res chain seq x y z
N MET A 1 -113.85 -9.41 -56.71
CA MET A 1 -112.90 -8.37 -56.24
C MET A 1 -111.90 -9.06 -55.33
N SER A 2 -110.73 -9.39 -55.88
CA SER A 2 -109.61 -10.04 -55.19
C SER A 2 -108.57 -8.98 -54.81
N ASP A 3 -108.21 -8.98 -53.53
CA ASP A 3 -107.37 -7.97 -52.87
C ASP A 3 -105.91 -8.05 -53.36
N PRO A 4 -105.39 -7.03 -54.07
CA PRO A 4 -104.07 -7.08 -54.72
C PRO A 4 -102.88 -7.00 -53.74
N ILE A 5 -103.13 -6.80 -52.44
CA ILE A 5 -102.07 -6.65 -51.43
C ILE A 5 -101.57 -8.01 -50.88
N LYS A 6 -102.35 -9.09 -51.01
CA LYS A 6 -101.95 -10.42 -50.53
C LYS A 6 -100.85 -11.10 -51.36
N GLY A 7 -100.75 -10.80 -52.66
CA GLY A 7 -99.73 -11.38 -53.56
C GLY A 7 -98.31 -10.82 -53.37
N VAL A 8 -98.18 -9.64 -52.74
CA VAL A 8 -96.87 -8.99 -52.55
C VAL A 8 -96.14 -9.56 -51.33
N PHE A 9 -96.86 -10.04 -50.30
CA PHE A 9 -96.23 -10.58 -49.09
C PHE A 9 -95.86 -12.08 -49.18
N GLU A 10 -96.49 -12.86 -50.07
CA GLU A 10 -96.09 -14.27 -50.30
C GLU A 10 -94.85 -14.42 -51.20
N SER A 11 -94.45 -13.37 -51.92
CA SER A 11 -93.26 -13.38 -52.80
C SER A 11 -91.94 -13.01 -52.11
N ILE A 12 -91.97 -12.65 -50.82
CA ILE A 12 -90.79 -12.21 -50.06
C ILE A 12 -90.37 -13.24 -49.00
N THR A 13 -91.20 -14.26 -48.73
CA THR A 13 -90.80 -15.40 -47.91
C THR A 13 -89.96 -16.39 -48.72
N PRO A 14 -88.71 -16.69 -48.30
CA PRO A 14 -87.87 -17.63 -49.02
C PRO A 14 -88.53 -19.01 -49.07
N THR A 15 -88.48 -19.65 -50.23
CA THR A 15 -89.02 -20.99 -50.43
C THR A 15 -88.28 -22.01 -49.57
N GLU A 16 -88.91 -23.15 -49.25
CA GLU A 16 -88.26 -24.20 -48.45
C GLU A 16 -86.94 -24.69 -49.08
N GLN A 17 -86.82 -24.67 -50.41
CA GLN A 17 -85.56 -24.94 -51.10
C GLN A 17 -84.50 -23.86 -50.86
N GLN A 18 -84.89 -22.58 -50.83
CA GLN A 18 -83.97 -21.49 -50.51
C GLN A 18 -83.52 -21.56 -49.05
N LYS A 19 -84.42 -21.87 -48.10
CA LYS A 19 -84.06 -22.09 -46.69
C LYS A 19 -83.10 -23.27 -46.52
N ALA A 20 -83.34 -24.39 -47.20
CA ALA A 20 -82.46 -25.56 -47.14
C ALA A 20 -81.06 -25.26 -47.73
N LYS A 21 -80.98 -24.46 -48.80
CA LYS A 21 -79.71 -24.02 -49.38
C LYS A 21 -78.97 -23.06 -48.45
N MET A 22 -79.69 -22.11 -47.84
CA MET A 22 -79.12 -21.17 -46.85
C MET A 22 -78.62 -21.90 -45.61
N TYR A 23 -79.35 -22.91 -45.12
CA TYR A 23 -78.94 -23.74 -43.99
C TYR A 23 -77.69 -24.57 -44.31
N ARG A 24 -77.57 -25.13 -45.52
CA ARG A 24 -76.34 -25.79 -45.98
C ARG A 24 -75.16 -24.84 -46.07
N GLU A 25 -75.36 -23.62 -46.56
CA GLU A 25 -74.30 -22.60 -46.65
C GLU A 25 -73.82 -22.14 -45.26
N ILE A 26 -74.76 -21.96 -44.31
CA ILE A 26 -74.45 -21.64 -42.91
C ILE A 26 -73.69 -22.79 -42.22
N MET A 27 -74.11 -24.04 -42.45
CA MET A 27 -73.41 -25.20 -41.90
C MET A 27 -72.03 -25.42 -42.55
N ASN A 28 -71.87 -25.15 -43.85
CA ASN A 28 -70.57 -25.21 -44.53
C ASN A 28 -69.63 -24.08 -44.10
N SER A 29 -70.14 -22.87 -43.86
CA SER A 29 -69.34 -21.75 -43.33
C SER A 29 -68.93 -21.98 -41.88
N HIS A 30 -69.78 -22.59 -41.04
CA HIS A 30 -69.40 -23.04 -39.70
C HIS A 30 -68.32 -24.13 -39.75
N LYS A 31 -68.44 -25.13 -40.64
CA LYS A 31 -67.43 -26.18 -40.83
C LYS A 31 -66.10 -25.65 -41.36
N LYS A 32 -66.11 -24.59 -42.18
CA LYS A 32 -64.90 -23.89 -42.67
C LYS A 32 -64.25 -23.01 -41.59
N SER A 33 -65.03 -22.45 -40.65
CA SER A 33 -64.51 -21.71 -39.50
C SER A 33 -63.95 -22.61 -38.37
N GLN A 34 -64.43 -23.86 -38.28
CA GLN A 34 -63.95 -24.85 -37.32
C GLN A 34 -62.73 -25.68 -37.81
N ASN A 35 -62.37 -25.56 -39.10
CA ASN A 35 -61.16 -26.14 -39.69
C ASN A 35 -60.08 -25.08 -39.97
N ILE A 36 -59.90 -24.14 -39.05
CA ILE A 36 -58.62 -23.44 -38.93
C ILE A 36 -57.72 -24.41 -38.18
N GLU A 37 -56.84 -25.10 -38.91
CA GLU A 37 -55.73 -25.82 -38.29
C GLU A 37 -55.05 -24.87 -37.31
N PRO A 38 -54.79 -25.27 -36.05
CA PRO A 38 -53.98 -24.44 -35.18
C PRO A 38 -52.64 -24.27 -35.90
N ILE A 39 -52.28 -23.02 -36.21
CA ILE A 39 -50.91 -22.67 -36.57
C ILE A 39 -50.06 -23.26 -35.46
N ARG A 40 -49.41 -24.40 -35.74
CA ARG A 40 -48.39 -24.96 -34.87
C ARG A 40 -47.26 -23.96 -34.88
N TYR A 41 -47.33 -22.97 -34.00
CA TYR A 41 -46.13 -22.37 -33.45
C TYR A 41 -45.37 -23.52 -32.82
N ARG A 42 -44.43 -24.06 -33.58
CA ARG A 42 -43.39 -24.93 -33.06
C ARG A 42 -42.73 -24.08 -31.97
N LYS A 43 -43.08 -24.33 -30.72
CA LYS A 43 -42.44 -23.75 -29.54
C LYS A 43 -40.99 -24.23 -29.62
N ARG A 44 -40.16 -23.51 -30.36
CA ARG A 44 -38.72 -23.68 -30.41
C ARG A 44 -38.25 -23.29 -29.01
N GLY A 45 -38.21 -24.31 -28.17
CA GLY A 45 -37.21 -24.46 -27.15
C GLY A 45 -37.07 -23.33 -26.14
N GLY A 46 -37.79 -23.44 -25.02
CA GLY A 46 -37.50 -22.64 -23.82
C GLY A 46 -36.07 -22.79 -23.30
N TRP A 47 -35.32 -23.81 -23.72
CA TRP A 47 -33.89 -23.98 -23.41
C TRP A 47 -33.00 -22.83 -23.88
N LEU A 48 -33.32 -22.14 -24.99
CA LEU A 48 -32.57 -20.93 -25.37
C LEU A 48 -32.83 -19.74 -24.41
N LYS A 49 -34.03 -19.64 -23.81
CA LYS A 49 -34.32 -18.64 -22.78
C LYS A 49 -33.59 -18.97 -21.47
N TYR A 50 -33.46 -20.25 -21.14
CA TYR A 50 -32.68 -20.70 -19.99
C TYR A 50 -31.16 -20.56 -20.22
N LEU A 51 -30.67 -20.68 -21.45
CA LEU A 51 -29.27 -20.41 -21.82
C LEU A 51 -28.93 -18.92 -21.77
N ALA A 52 -29.80 -18.05 -22.28
CA ALA A 52 -29.60 -16.60 -22.16
C ALA A 52 -29.69 -16.13 -20.69
N ALA A 53 -30.62 -16.68 -19.91
CA ALA A 53 -30.74 -16.41 -18.49
C ALA A 53 -29.55 -16.95 -17.69
N SER A 54 -29.02 -18.14 -18.01
CA SER A 54 -27.84 -18.68 -17.33
C SER A 54 -26.57 -17.88 -17.64
N VAL A 55 -26.38 -17.44 -18.89
CA VAL A 55 -25.27 -16.53 -19.25
C VAL A 55 -25.41 -15.19 -18.54
N PHE A 56 -26.62 -14.63 -18.42
CA PHE A 56 -26.85 -13.38 -17.71
C PHE A 56 -26.62 -13.53 -16.20
N VAL A 57 -27.06 -14.63 -15.58
CA VAL A 57 -26.78 -14.93 -14.17
C VAL A 57 -25.29 -15.15 -13.94
N ILE A 58 -24.59 -15.83 -14.85
CA ILE A 58 -23.13 -15.99 -14.78
C ILE A 58 -22.45 -14.63 -14.88
N LEU A 59 -22.80 -13.78 -15.86
CA LEU A 59 -22.24 -12.44 -16.03
C LEU A 59 -22.54 -11.50 -14.85
N VAL A 60 -23.76 -11.55 -14.31
CA VAL A 60 -24.14 -10.78 -13.12
C VAL A 60 -23.44 -11.33 -11.88
N SER A 61 -23.25 -12.65 -11.77
CA SER A 61 -22.54 -13.26 -10.65
C SER A 61 -21.03 -13.01 -10.70
N THR A 62 -20.40 -13.00 -11.88
CA THR A 62 -18.99 -12.63 -12.03
C THR A 62 -18.79 -11.13 -11.80
N TYR A 63 -19.70 -10.29 -12.30
CA TYR A 63 -19.69 -8.85 -12.01
C TYR A 63 -19.96 -8.53 -10.53
N ALA A 64 -20.88 -9.25 -9.88
CA ALA A 64 -21.12 -9.12 -8.45
C ALA A 64 -19.94 -9.65 -7.62
N PHE A 65 -19.28 -10.73 -8.06
CA PHE A 65 -18.09 -11.27 -7.41
C PHE A 65 -16.89 -10.31 -7.54
N THR A 66 -16.71 -9.62 -8.68
CA THR A 66 -15.70 -8.57 -8.81
C THR A 66 -16.02 -7.32 -7.99
N LEU A 67 -17.31 -6.97 -7.82
CA LEU A 67 -17.75 -5.89 -6.94
C LEU A 67 -17.57 -6.23 -5.44
N LEU A 68 -17.90 -7.46 -5.03
CA LEU A 68 -17.74 -7.94 -3.66
C LEU A 68 -16.27 -8.11 -3.27
N ASN A 69 -15.40 -8.49 -4.22
CA ASN A 69 -13.96 -8.58 -3.97
C ASN A 69 -13.26 -7.22 -3.85
N LYS A 70 -13.91 -6.13 -4.29
CA LYS A 70 -13.33 -4.77 -4.25
C LYS A 70 -13.10 -4.27 -2.83
N GLU A 71 -13.84 -4.79 -1.84
CA GLU A 71 -13.61 -4.47 -0.42
C GLU A 71 -12.38 -5.19 0.18
N ASN A 72 -11.96 -6.33 -0.40
CA ASN A 72 -10.82 -7.10 0.08
C ASN A 72 -9.46 -6.68 -0.53
N THR A 73 -9.47 -5.83 -1.57
CA THR A 73 -8.29 -5.29 -2.28
C THR A 73 -8.24 -3.76 -2.23
N ALA A 74 -8.66 -3.19 -1.09
CA ALA A 74 -8.59 -1.75 -0.87
C ALA A 74 -7.14 -1.27 -0.84
N PHE A 75 -6.81 -0.33 -1.72
CA PHE A 75 -5.53 0.37 -1.78
C PHE A 75 -5.80 1.87 -1.81
N ALA A 76 -5.16 2.60 -0.90
CA ALA A 76 -5.16 4.04 -0.83
C ALA A 76 -3.76 4.54 -0.49
N LEU A 77 -3.44 5.76 -0.93
CA LEU A 77 -2.20 6.45 -0.57
C LEU A 77 -2.53 7.64 0.31
N TYR A 78 -1.67 7.87 1.30
CA TYR A 78 -1.78 9.02 2.19
C TYR A 78 -0.45 9.78 2.21
N ALA A 79 -0.51 11.10 2.08
CA ALA A 79 0.65 11.95 2.33
C ALA A 79 1.05 11.83 3.81
N TYR A 80 2.32 11.53 4.08
CA TYR A 80 2.77 11.06 5.40
C TYR A 80 2.55 12.10 6.52
N GLU A 81 2.97 13.35 6.32
CA GLU A 81 2.89 14.38 7.37
C GLU A 81 1.47 14.91 7.61
N THR A 82 0.64 14.97 6.57
CA THR A 82 -0.72 15.56 6.67
C THR A 82 -1.82 14.53 6.76
N ASN A 83 -1.50 13.24 6.58
CA ASN A 83 -2.44 12.14 6.45
C ASN A 83 -3.56 12.42 5.44
N THR A 84 -3.23 13.16 4.37
CA THR A 84 -4.19 13.51 3.31
C THR A 84 -4.25 12.37 2.31
N GLU A 85 -5.45 11.86 2.05
CA GLU A 85 -5.67 10.82 1.04
C GLU A 85 -5.40 11.37 -0.37
N LEU A 86 -4.58 10.67 -1.14
CA LEU A 86 -4.25 11.02 -2.51
C LEU A 86 -5.26 10.35 -3.44
N THR A 87 -6.05 11.15 -4.15
CA THR A 87 -7.15 10.65 -4.99
C THR A 87 -7.02 11.11 -6.44
N SER A 88 -7.96 10.68 -7.28
CA SER A 88 -8.04 11.06 -8.68
C SER A 88 -8.49 12.50 -8.92
N THR A 89 -9.00 13.18 -7.89
CA THR A 89 -9.35 14.61 -7.98
C THR A 89 -8.12 15.52 -8.00
N GLY A 90 -7.00 15.01 -7.49
CA GLY A 90 -5.75 15.75 -7.32
C GLY A 90 -5.74 16.55 -6.01
N ALA A 91 -4.55 16.70 -5.43
CA ALA A 91 -4.34 17.49 -4.22
C ALA A 91 -3.06 18.31 -4.34
N GLU A 92 -3.11 19.57 -3.92
CA GLU A 92 -1.92 20.36 -3.64
C GLU A 92 -1.43 20.01 -2.23
N LEU A 93 -0.16 19.62 -2.13
CA LEU A 93 0.44 19.22 -0.87
C LEU A 93 0.98 20.44 -0.13
N SER A 94 0.83 20.40 1.20
CA SER A 94 1.38 21.40 2.13
C SER A 94 2.62 20.91 2.88
N THR A 95 3.16 19.75 2.49
CA THR A 95 4.32 19.08 3.13
C THR A 95 5.65 19.75 2.81
N GLY A 96 5.75 20.45 1.68
CA GLY A 96 6.96 21.15 1.32
C GLY A 96 6.85 22.04 0.08
N MET A 97 7.92 22.76 -0.19
CA MET A 97 8.08 23.64 -1.35
C MET A 97 9.55 23.69 -1.79
N ILE A 98 9.77 23.82 -3.10
CA ILE A 98 11.07 24.11 -3.71
C ILE A 98 11.06 25.51 -4.31
N ASP A 99 12.14 26.27 -4.19
CA ASP A 99 12.25 27.58 -4.81
C ASP A 99 13.12 27.56 -6.08
N ASP A 100 13.19 28.70 -6.79
CA ASP A 100 13.97 28.84 -8.02
C ASP A 100 15.48 28.63 -7.83
N SER A 101 15.99 28.63 -6.59
CA SER A 101 17.39 28.32 -6.29
C SER A 101 17.65 26.82 -6.11
N GLY A 102 16.60 25.99 -6.14
CA GLY A 102 16.68 24.56 -5.83
C GLY A 102 16.63 24.26 -4.33
N SER A 103 16.51 25.29 -3.48
CA SER A 103 16.37 25.11 -2.04
C SER A 103 14.98 24.56 -1.70
N MET A 104 14.94 23.58 -0.79
CA MET A 104 13.71 22.96 -0.34
C MET A 104 13.39 23.33 1.11
N LYS A 105 12.10 23.52 1.37
CA LYS A 105 11.53 23.58 2.71
C LYS A 105 10.60 22.40 2.89
N GLY A 106 10.87 21.55 3.89
CA GLY A 106 10.09 20.34 4.15
C GLY A 106 10.31 19.26 3.08
N ASN A 107 9.47 18.22 3.13
CA ASN A 107 9.49 17.14 2.14
C ASN A 107 8.42 17.38 1.08
N LEU A 108 8.83 17.41 -0.19
CA LEU A 108 7.91 17.72 -1.29
C LEU A 108 6.80 16.67 -1.45
N LEU A 109 7.15 15.38 -1.32
CA LEU A 109 6.19 14.29 -1.35
C LEU A 109 6.75 13.07 -0.62
N GLN A 110 6.16 12.78 0.54
CA GLN A 110 6.29 11.51 1.24
C GLN A 110 4.90 10.90 1.38
N PHE A 111 4.79 9.59 1.15
CA PHE A 111 3.52 8.91 1.26
C PHE A 111 3.68 7.49 1.78
N SER A 112 2.59 6.98 2.38
CA SER A 112 2.45 5.60 2.81
C SER A 112 1.21 4.98 2.19
N VAL A 113 1.16 3.65 2.22
CA VAL A 113 0.03 2.87 1.72
C VAL A 113 -0.90 2.54 2.86
N LYS A 114 -2.20 2.64 2.61
CA LYS A 114 -3.23 2.06 3.47
C LYS A 114 -4.01 1.02 2.69
N GLY A 115 -4.16 -0.15 3.27
CA GLY A 115 -4.84 -1.26 2.63
C GLY A 115 -4.81 -2.51 3.47
N LYS A 116 -5.27 -3.62 2.89
CA LYS A 116 -5.21 -4.95 3.47
C LYS A 116 -4.83 -5.95 2.38
N ASN A 117 -4.25 -7.08 2.81
CA ASN A 117 -3.96 -8.21 1.92
C ASN A 117 -3.03 -7.87 0.75
N ILE A 118 -2.14 -6.89 0.92
CA ILE A 118 -1.12 -6.56 -0.07
C ILE A 118 0.08 -7.48 0.20
N GLU A 119 0.51 -8.22 -0.82
CA GLU A 119 1.68 -9.09 -0.76
C GLU A 119 2.94 -8.30 -1.05
N ASP A 120 2.96 -7.58 -2.17
CA ASP A 120 4.05 -6.68 -2.51
C ASP A 120 3.57 -5.54 -3.41
N ILE A 121 4.38 -4.48 -3.45
CA ILE A 121 4.20 -3.39 -4.41
C ILE A 121 5.54 -3.08 -5.03
N ARG A 122 5.58 -3.14 -6.37
CA ARG A 122 6.69 -2.64 -7.17
C ARG A 122 6.47 -1.19 -7.50
N PHE A 123 7.38 -0.33 -7.05
CA PHE A 123 7.41 1.09 -7.35
C PHE A 123 8.39 1.34 -8.50
N SER A 124 7.97 2.09 -9.51
CA SER A 124 8.82 2.52 -10.63
C SER A 124 8.60 4.00 -10.90
N VAL A 125 9.67 4.81 -10.88
CA VAL A 125 9.61 6.25 -11.17
C VAL A 125 10.21 6.55 -12.54
N LYS A 126 9.58 7.45 -13.29
CA LYS A 126 9.95 7.72 -14.68
C LYS A 126 11.17 8.64 -14.79
N HIS A 127 11.13 9.82 -14.19
CA HIS A 127 12.14 10.87 -14.41
C HIS A 127 13.05 11.09 -13.20
N GLN A 128 12.51 11.13 -11.98
CA GLN A 128 13.27 11.44 -10.76
C GLN A 128 13.65 10.17 -10.00
N TYR A 129 13.90 10.25 -8.70
CA TYR A 129 14.30 9.12 -7.87
C TYR A 129 13.32 8.92 -6.71
N MET A 130 13.43 7.77 -6.06
CA MET A 130 12.67 7.47 -4.86
C MET A 130 13.57 6.88 -3.78
N ASP A 131 13.24 7.21 -2.54
CA ASP A 131 13.75 6.54 -1.35
C ASP A 131 12.64 5.73 -0.71
N PHE A 132 13.01 4.68 0.01
CA PHE A 132 12.12 3.90 0.86
C PHE A 132 12.71 3.80 2.27
N THR A 133 11.87 4.09 3.25
CA THR A 133 12.19 3.95 4.68
C THR A 133 11.14 3.08 5.36
N ASP A 134 11.60 2.05 6.08
CA ASP A 134 10.77 1.26 6.99
C ASP A 134 11.05 1.71 8.44
N TRP A 135 10.15 2.50 9.01
CA TRP A 135 10.29 2.97 10.40
C TRP A 135 10.11 1.87 11.45
N THR A 136 9.67 0.67 11.04
CA THR A 136 9.67 -0.52 11.90
C THR A 136 11.00 -1.27 11.87
N GLU A 137 11.95 -0.84 11.01
CA GLU A 137 13.30 -1.40 10.84
C GLU A 137 13.33 -2.88 10.40
N ASN A 138 12.19 -3.41 9.94
CA ASN A 138 12.07 -4.80 9.49
C ASN A 138 12.55 -5.00 8.05
N ARG A 139 12.79 -3.92 7.30
CA ARG A 139 13.21 -3.97 5.90
C ARG A 139 14.40 -3.05 5.66
N PRO A 140 15.30 -3.40 4.73
CA PRO A 140 16.35 -2.49 4.30
C PRO A 140 15.74 -1.25 3.63
N SER A 141 16.32 -0.09 3.90
CA SER A 141 15.99 1.15 3.21
C SER A 141 16.53 1.14 1.78
N HIS A 142 15.83 1.81 0.87
CA HIS A 142 16.32 2.12 -0.48
C HIS A 142 16.58 3.62 -0.59
N SER A 143 17.59 4.03 -1.37
CA SER A 143 17.87 5.44 -1.61
C SER A 143 18.32 5.70 -3.02
N MET A 144 17.80 6.78 -3.62
CA MET A 144 18.05 7.24 -4.98
C MET A 144 17.80 6.15 -6.03
N GLU A 145 16.75 5.37 -5.83
CA GLU A 145 16.41 4.25 -6.71
C GLU A 145 15.34 4.65 -7.75
N LYS A 146 15.42 4.03 -8.93
CA LYS A 146 14.39 4.16 -9.97
C LYS A 146 13.26 3.16 -9.80
N GLN A 147 13.57 2.03 -9.18
CA GLN A 147 12.65 0.92 -9.03
C GLN A 147 13.04 0.10 -7.82
N PHE A 148 12.05 -0.32 -7.04
CA PHE A 148 12.22 -1.32 -5.98
C PHE A 148 10.87 -2.00 -5.72
N THR A 149 10.93 -3.16 -5.08
CA THR A 149 9.72 -3.89 -4.66
C THR A 149 9.72 -4.01 -3.15
N ILE A 150 8.64 -3.55 -2.52
CA ILE A 150 8.43 -3.65 -1.07
C ILE A 150 7.51 -4.83 -0.83
N ALA A 151 7.97 -5.80 -0.04
CA ALA A 151 7.11 -6.86 0.49
C ALA A 151 6.26 -6.32 1.64
N TYR A 152 4.94 -6.37 1.46
CA TYR A 152 3.96 -6.03 2.47
C TYR A 152 3.60 -7.31 3.25
N GLY A 153 3.52 -7.19 4.57
CA GLY A 153 3.20 -8.34 5.44
C GLY A 153 1.71 -8.42 5.76
N ASP A 154 1.32 -9.44 6.51
CA ASP A 154 -0.07 -9.60 6.99
C ASP A 154 -0.52 -8.47 7.94
N ARG A 155 0.45 -7.80 8.58
CA ARG A 155 0.21 -6.72 9.54
C ARG A 155 -0.01 -5.39 8.83
N SER A 156 -1.25 -5.15 8.41
CA SER A 156 -1.65 -3.87 7.80
C SER A 156 -1.42 -2.62 8.68
N SER A 157 -1.29 -2.79 10.01
CA SER A 157 -0.89 -1.71 10.93
C SER A 157 0.51 -1.17 10.65
N ASP A 158 1.37 -2.00 10.07
CA ASP A 158 2.77 -1.63 9.86
C ASP A 158 2.91 -0.74 8.61
N TYR A 159 1.90 -0.71 7.74
CA TYR A 159 1.99 -0.06 6.42
C TYR A 159 2.14 1.46 6.53
N GLU A 160 1.63 2.09 7.59
CA GLU A 160 1.79 3.52 7.82
C GLU A 160 3.26 3.91 8.08
N TYR A 161 4.08 2.95 8.54
CA TYR A 161 5.52 3.11 8.79
C TYR A 161 6.38 2.76 7.57
N LEU A 162 5.77 2.30 6.47
CA LEU A 162 6.44 2.02 5.21
C LEU A 162 6.30 3.24 4.31
N VAL A 163 7.32 4.09 4.31
CA VAL A 163 7.26 5.42 3.67
C VAL A 163 8.10 5.44 2.41
N VAL A 164 7.47 5.88 1.32
CA VAL A 164 8.14 6.19 0.05
C VAL A 164 8.29 7.70 -0.07
N ASP A 165 9.48 8.15 -0.40
CA ASP A 165 9.82 9.57 -0.58
C ASP A 165 10.23 9.81 -2.03
N TRP A 166 9.57 10.77 -2.68
CA TRP A 166 9.92 11.18 -4.03
C TRP A 166 10.99 12.26 -4.01
N LYS A 167 12.10 11.99 -4.71
CA LYS A 167 13.31 12.81 -4.70
C LYS A 167 13.52 13.48 -6.06
N PRO A 168 13.14 14.76 -6.24
CA PRO A 168 13.32 15.49 -7.49
C PRO A 168 14.76 15.99 -7.66
N GLU A 169 15.72 15.09 -7.51
CA GLU A 169 17.16 15.39 -7.54
C GLU A 169 17.60 16.06 -8.84
N LEU A 170 17.03 15.64 -9.99
CA LEU A 170 17.37 16.26 -11.27
C LEU A 170 16.85 17.71 -11.35
N THR A 171 15.70 17.98 -10.74
CA THR A 171 15.12 19.32 -10.67
C THR A 171 15.95 20.22 -9.76
N ILE A 172 16.30 19.75 -8.57
CA ILE A 172 17.13 20.47 -7.59
C ILE A 172 18.45 20.85 -8.23
N ARG A 173 19.11 19.88 -8.88
CA ARG A 173 20.39 20.10 -9.55
C ARG A 173 20.28 21.11 -10.69
N GLU A 174 19.25 21.00 -11.54
CA GLU A 174 19.08 21.94 -12.65
C GLU A 174 18.92 23.39 -12.16
N LEU A 175 18.19 23.60 -11.05
CA LEU A 175 17.99 24.93 -10.46
C LEU A 175 19.24 25.43 -9.72
N THR A 176 19.94 24.55 -9.02
CA THR A 176 21.14 24.90 -8.23
C THR A 176 22.33 25.21 -9.14
N ASP A 177 22.54 24.41 -10.19
CA ASP A 177 23.69 24.54 -11.11
C ASP A 177 23.50 25.73 -12.08
N HIS A 178 22.27 26.25 -12.23
CA HIS A 178 21.95 27.32 -13.19
C HIS A 178 21.13 28.44 -12.55
N SER A 179 21.82 29.45 -12.02
CA SER A 179 21.20 30.58 -11.31
C SER A 179 20.25 31.46 -12.14
N ASN A 180 20.19 31.29 -13.46
CA ASN A 180 19.27 31.99 -14.35
C ASN A 180 18.01 31.18 -14.71
N ARG A 181 17.92 29.93 -14.23
CA ARG A 181 16.72 29.10 -14.38
C ARG A 181 15.71 29.44 -13.30
N THR A 182 14.46 29.22 -13.64
CA THR A 182 13.32 29.27 -12.71
C THR A 182 12.52 28.00 -12.92
N ILE A 183 11.75 27.62 -11.91
CA ILE A 183 10.85 26.46 -11.98
C ILE A 183 9.96 26.58 -13.20
N ALA A 184 9.38 27.75 -13.45
CA ALA A 184 8.52 27.99 -14.62
C ALA A 184 9.21 27.73 -15.97
N GLY A 185 10.53 27.95 -16.05
CA GLY A 185 11.34 27.74 -17.24
C GLY A 185 11.88 26.32 -17.42
N LEU A 186 11.63 25.41 -16.47
CA LEU A 186 12.09 24.03 -16.55
C LEU A 186 11.32 23.22 -17.60
N ALA A 187 12.05 22.30 -18.24
CA ALA A 187 11.45 21.29 -19.10
C ALA A 187 10.42 20.44 -18.33
N GLU A 188 9.39 19.96 -19.02
CA GLU A 188 8.29 19.21 -18.39
C GLU A 188 8.78 17.99 -17.59
N GLN A 189 9.79 17.28 -18.10
CA GLN A 189 10.37 16.09 -17.45
C GLN A 189 11.02 16.40 -16.09
N LEU A 190 11.42 17.64 -15.86
CA LEU A 190 11.97 18.12 -14.58
C LEU A 190 10.91 18.71 -13.66
N ARG A 191 9.70 18.95 -14.15
CA ARG A 191 8.57 19.43 -13.32
C ARG A 191 7.53 18.37 -13.05
N SER A 192 7.43 17.38 -13.91
CA SER A 192 6.39 16.38 -13.90
C SER A 192 7.00 14.99 -13.87
N ASP A 193 6.48 14.14 -13.01
CA ASP A 193 6.91 12.76 -12.86
C ASP A 193 5.72 11.82 -12.68
N ILE A 194 5.98 10.53 -12.88
CA ILE A 194 5.01 9.47 -12.71
C ILE A 194 5.67 8.37 -11.89
N ILE A 195 5.04 8.03 -10.77
CA ILE A 195 5.38 6.85 -9.97
C ILE A 195 4.31 5.80 -10.24
N VAL A 196 4.69 4.70 -10.87
CA VAL A 196 3.81 3.57 -11.13
C VAL A 196 3.98 2.53 -10.03
N MET A 197 2.86 2.03 -9.56
CA MET A 197 2.74 1.02 -8.51
C MET A 197 2.03 -0.19 -9.09
N GLU A 198 2.75 -1.29 -9.19
CA GLU A 198 2.19 -2.60 -9.50
C GLU A 198 2.00 -3.35 -8.19
N ILE A 199 0.74 -3.54 -7.83
CA ILE A 199 0.31 -4.07 -6.54
C ILE A 199 -0.09 -5.53 -6.74
N ALA A 200 0.57 -6.42 -6.02
CA ALA A 200 0.16 -7.82 -5.88
C ALA A 200 -0.58 -8.00 -4.56
N PHE A 201 -1.76 -8.62 -4.61
CA PHE A 201 -2.54 -8.97 -3.43
C PHE A 201 -2.35 -10.46 -3.10
N THR A 202 -2.47 -10.82 -1.82
CA THR A 202 -2.26 -12.20 -1.32
C THR A 202 -3.24 -13.22 -1.90
N ASN A 203 -4.34 -12.77 -2.52
CA ASN A 203 -5.30 -13.63 -3.22
C ASN A 203 -4.91 -13.92 -4.69
N GLY A 204 -3.73 -13.45 -5.13
CA GLY A 204 -3.22 -13.60 -6.49
C GLY A 204 -3.77 -12.60 -7.51
N THR A 205 -4.61 -11.65 -7.10
CA THR A 205 -5.04 -10.54 -7.97
C THR A 205 -4.00 -9.43 -7.99
N THR A 206 -3.99 -8.64 -9.07
CA THR A 206 -3.09 -7.50 -9.22
C THR A 206 -3.86 -6.23 -9.57
N ALA A 207 -3.28 -5.09 -9.22
CA ALA A 207 -3.75 -3.78 -9.66
C ALA A 207 -2.55 -2.90 -10.03
N THR A 208 -2.75 -1.99 -10.99
CA THR A 208 -1.73 -1.02 -11.35
C THR A 208 -2.28 0.39 -11.20
N LYS A 209 -1.55 1.20 -10.43
CA LYS A 209 -1.90 2.59 -10.11
C LYS A 209 -0.74 3.50 -10.52
N ALA A 210 -1.04 4.74 -10.88
CA ALA A 210 -0.03 5.77 -11.12
C ALA A 210 -0.30 6.99 -10.24
N LEU A 211 0.75 7.47 -9.58
CA LEU A 211 0.80 8.76 -8.92
C LEU A 211 1.49 9.74 -9.84
N TYR A 212 0.73 10.68 -10.39
CA TYR A 212 1.23 11.79 -11.17
C TYR A 212 1.66 12.90 -10.21
N VAL A 213 2.89 13.36 -10.34
CA VAL A 213 3.50 14.39 -9.49
C VAL A 213 3.84 15.58 -10.36
N THR A 214 3.50 16.80 -9.93
CA THR A 214 3.82 18.02 -10.67
C THR A 214 4.24 19.13 -9.72
N ILE A 215 5.43 19.69 -9.97
CA ILE A 215 5.91 20.91 -9.33
C ILE A 215 5.28 22.10 -10.06
N GLN A 216 4.43 22.83 -9.35
CA GLN A 216 3.83 24.07 -9.81
C GLN A 216 4.87 25.19 -9.92
N THR A 217 4.57 26.25 -10.67
CA THR A 217 5.49 27.39 -10.85
C THR A 217 5.82 28.13 -9.55
N ASN A 218 5.01 27.97 -8.51
CA ASN A 218 5.24 28.52 -7.18
C ASN A 218 6.06 27.58 -6.27
N GLY A 219 6.54 26.44 -6.78
CA GLY A 219 7.31 25.48 -6.00
C GLY A 219 6.52 24.43 -5.22
N LYS A 220 5.19 24.52 -5.19
CA LYS A 220 4.33 23.53 -4.52
C LYS A 220 4.15 22.30 -5.39
N VAL A 221 3.81 21.18 -4.75
CA VAL A 221 3.53 19.92 -5.44
C VAL A 221 2.04 19.68 -5.55
N MET A 222 1.58 19.37 -6.76
CA MET A 222 0.28 18.75 -7.01
C MET A 222 0.48 17.26 -7.28
N VAL A 223 -0.34 16.42 -6.65
CA VAL A 223 -0.34 14.98 -6.88
C VAL A 223 -1.71 14.47 -7.29
N LYS A 224 -1.77 13.43 -8.12
CA LYS A 224 -3.01 12.79 -8.56
C LYS A 224 -2.85 11.28 -8.68
N LEU A 225 -3.70 10.51 -8.02
CA LEU A 225 -3.68 9.05 -8.06
C LEU A 225 -4.74 8.52 -9.04
N GLN A 226 -4.33 7.67 -9.98
CA GLN A 226 -5.25 7.07 -10.95
C GLN A 226 -4.96 5.59 -11.20
N ASP A 227 -5.93 4.88 -11.76
CA ASP A 227 -5.69 3.57 -12.38
C ASP A 227 -4.77 3.76 -13.60
N TYR A 228 -3.90 2.79 -13.83
CA TYR A 228 -2.89 2.88 -14.89
C TYR A 228 -2.77 1.56 -15.65
N SER A 229 -2.61 1.66 -16.97
CA SER A 229 -2.38 0.52 -17.84
C SER A 229 -0.99 0.63 -18.45
N VAL A 230 -0.12 -0.32 -18.13
CA VAL A 230 1.24 -0.39 -18.68
C VAL A 230 1.19 -0.64 -20.17
N THR A 231 1.98 0.11 -20.93
CA THR A 231 2.13 -0.01 -22.39
C THR A 231 3.57 -0.30 -22.76
N ASP A 232 3.81 -0.67 -24.03
CA ASP A 232 5.17 -0.94 -24.55
C ASP A 232 6.10 0.28 -24.47
N ASN A 233 5.55 1.49 -24.33
CA ASN A 233 6.34 2.72 -24.21
C ASN A 233 6.87 2.95 -22.78
N ASP A 234 6.43 2.16 -21.80
CA ASP A 234 6.76 2.33 -20.39
C ASP A 234 8.01 1.54 -20.00
N PHE A 235 9.10 1.75 -20.76
CA PHE A 235 10.38 1.07 -20.58
C PHE A 235 10.99 1.21 -19.18
N PHE A 236 10.59 2.23 -18.41
CA PHE A 236 11.03 2.45 -17.04
C PHE A 236 10.43 1.43 -16.05
N ILE A 237 9.32 0.77 -16.42
CA ILE A 237 8.64 -0.27 -15.63
C ILE A 237 9.18 -1.66 -16.00
N LEU A 238 9.50 -1.87 -17.28
CA LEU A 238 9.80 -3.19 -17.87
C LEU A 238 11.21 -3.73 -17.55
N LYS A 239 12.00 -3.01 -16.75
CA LYS A 239 13.27 -3.55 -16.25
C LYS A 239 12.98 -4.58 -15.16
N PRO A 240 13.72 -5.70 -15.09
CA PRO A 240 13.52 -6.68 -14.03
C PRO A 240 13.88 -6.02 -12.70
N SER A 241 12.87 -5.79 -11.86
CA SER A 241 13.08 -5.44 -10.46
C SER A 241 13.85 -6.57 -9.80
N GLN A 242 14.77 -6.19 -8.93
CA GLN A 242 15.36 -7.11 -7.98
C GLN A 242 14.23 -7.79 -7.17
N VAL A 243 14.41 -9.07 -6.84
CA VAL A 243 13.50 -9.84 -5.99
C VAL A 243 13.23 -9.01 -4.72
N PRO A 244 11.97 -8.82 -4.29
CA PRO A 244 11.68 -8.09 -3.07
C PRO A 244 12.53 -8.63 -1.93
N LEU A 245 13.29 -7.73 -1.29
CA LEU A 245 14.14 -8.14 -0.20
C LEU A 245 13.24 -8.74 0.90
N PRO A 246 13.59 -9.92 1.43
CA PRO A 246 12.75 -10.58 2.40
C PRO A 246 12.57 -9.66 3.60
N ILE A 247 11.33 -9.55 4.08
CA ILE A 247 11.06 -8.95 5.39
C ILE A 247 11.97 -9.66 6.38
N ARG A 248 12.85 -8.92 7.06
CA ARG A 248 13.59 -9.48 8.19
C ARG A 248 12.51 -9.89 9.17
N LYS A 249 12.27 -11.19 9.31
CA LYS A 249 11.49 -11.67 10.45
C LYS A 249 12.21 -11.08 11.66
N PRO A 250 11.54 -10.34 12.56
CA PRO A 250 12.16 -10.02 13.82
C PRO A 250 12.59 -11.37 14.38
N GLU A 251 13.91 -11.55 14.51
CA GLU A 251 14.42 -12.64 15.31
C GLU A 251 13.69 -12.50 16.63
N LYS A 252 13.03 -13.57 17.09
CA LYS A 252 12.21 -13.53 18.29
C LYS A 252 13.17 -13.22 19.43
N VAL A 253 13.38 -11.92 19.73
CA VAL A 253 14.17 -11.49 20.87
C VAL A 253 13.29 -11.82 22.05
N ILE A 254 13.53 -13.01 22.61
CA ILE A 254 12.93 -13.41 23.87
C ILE A 254 13.54 -12.46 24.90
N GLU A 255 12.79 -11.43 25.29
CA GLU A 255 13.16 -10.61 26.44
C GLU A 255 13.37 -11.56 27.63
N PRO A 256 14.60 -11.64 28.20
CA PRO A 256 14.84 -12.49 29.34
C PRO A 256 13.94 -12.05 30.50
N ASN A 257 13.41 -13.04 31.22
CA ASN A 257 12.70 -12.82 32.48
C ASN A 257 13.50 -11.84 33.37
N GLU A 258 12.82 -10.93 34.05
CA GLU A 258 13.36 -9.87 34.92
C GLU A 258 14.40 -10.37 35.94
N TYR A 259 14.32 -11.66 36.31
CA TYR A 259 15.19 -12.35 37.26
C TYR A 259 16.29 -13.22 36.63
N ALA A 260 16.38 -13.31 35.30
CA ALA A 260 17.41 -14.10 34.64
C ALA A 260 18.74 -13.33 34.62
N ASP A 261 19.84 -14.00 35.01
CA ASP A 261 21.19 -13.45 34.85
C ASP A 261 21.39 -13.05 33.39
N ALA A 262 21.70 -11.77 33.18
CA ALA A 262 21.89 -11.23 31.85
C ALA A 262 23.08 -11.92 31.16
N LYS A 263 22.84 -12.57 30.03
CA LYS A 263 23.89 -13.17 29.20
C LYS A 263 24.09 -12.30 27.97
N TYR A 264 25.19 -11.55 27.96
CA TYR A 264 25.58 -10.74 26.82
C TYR A 264 26.47 -11.55 25.87
N SER A 265 26.27 -11.36 24.57
CA SER A 265 27.21 -11.84 23.56
C SER A 265 28.52 -11.06 23.60
N GLU A 266 29.59 -11.65 23.09
CA GLU A 266 30.91 -10.98 23.03
C GLU A 266 30.87 -9.68 22.22
N VAL A 267 30.04 -9.64 21.16
CA VAL A 267 29.83 -8.45 20.33
C VAL A 267 29.15 -7.32 21.10
N GLU A 268 28.17 -7.64 21.93
CA GLU A 268 27.48 -6.65 22.77
C GLU A 268 28.42 -6.08 23.82
N ILE A 269 29.24 -6.92 24.46
CA ILE A 269 30.25 -6.50 25.44
C ILE A 269 31.24 -5.54 24.78
N GLN A 270 31.79 -5.90 23.62
CA GLN A 270 32.74 -5.04 22.89
C GLN A 270 32.12 -3.71 22.44
N THR A 271 30.82 -3.71 22.11
CA THR A 271 30.11 -2.48 21.72
C THR A 271 29.95 -1.54 22.91
N ALA A 272 29.55 -2.06 24.08
CA ALA A 272 29.47 -1.27 25.31
C ALA A 272 30.85 -0.80 25.79
N GLU A 273 31.89 -1.63 25.65
CA GLU A 273 33.28 -1.29 26.00
C GLU A 273 33.77 -0.08 25.19
N LYS A 274 33.45 -0.02 23.88
CA LYS A 274 33.75 1.16 23.04
C LYS A 274 33.08 2.43 23.56
N VAL A 275 31.85 2.33 24.06
CA VAL A 275 31.14 3.48 24.66
C VAL A 275 31.83 3.90 25.96
N ALA A 276 32.25 2.96 26.80
CA ALA A 276 33.01 3.24 28.01
C ALA A 276 34.35 3.94 27.69
N HIS A 277 35.11 3.46 26.71
CA HIS A 277 36.33 4.13 26.25
C HIS A 277 36.07 5.54 25.73
N LYS A 278 35.01 5.73 24.94
CA LYS A 278 34.62 7.05 24.43
C LYS A 278 34.21 8.01 25.56
N TYR A 279 33.58 7.49 26.61
CA TYR A 279 33.25 8.27 27.80
C TYR A 279 34.53 8.76 28.49
N TYR A 280 35.49 7.87 28.73
CA TYR A 280 36.74 8.20 29.42
C TYR A 280 37.70 9.07 28.61
N ALA A 281 37.66 9.01 27.28
CA ALA A 281 38.47 9.84 26.38
C ALA A 281 38.23 11.35 26.54
N LYS A 282 37.16 11.76 27.24
CA LYS A 282 36.83 13.16 27.52
C LYS A 282 37.64 13.74 28.70
N PHE A 283 38.21 12.89 29.57
CA PHE A 283 38.94 13.34 30.75
C PHE A 283 40.42 13.63 30.45
N PRO A 284 41.10 14.44 31.30
CA PRO A 284 42.50 14.76 31.08
C PRO A 284 43.41 13.54 31.29
N LYS A 285 44.67 13.63 30.82
CA LYS A 285 45.61 12.50 30.73
C LYS A 285 45.97 11.83 32.06
N ASP A 286 45.72 12.48 33.18
CA ASP A 286 45.90 11.95 34.53
C ASP A 286 44.77 10.99 34.97
N ARG A 287 43.62 11.02 34.28
CA ARG A 287 42.48 10.10 34.41
C ARG A 287 42.37 9.11 33.24
N GLU A 288 43.46 8.93 32.50
CA GLU A 288 43.53 7.97 31.41
C GLU A 288 43.25 6.55 31.93
N ILE A 289 42.30 5.85 31.30
CA ILE A 289 42.02 4.45 31.61
C ILE A 289 42.99 3.56 30.84
N VAL A 290 43.73 2.74 31.58
CA VAL A 290 44.73 1.81 31.02
C VAL A 290 44.18 0.40 30.78
N LYS A 291 43.05 0.07 31.43
CA LYS A 291 42.41 -1.23 31.32
C LYS A 291 40.92 -1.12 31.63
N ILE A 292 40.08 -1.78 30.84
CA ILE A 292 38.65 -1.96 31.10
C ILE A 292 38.37 -3.46 31.11
N ASN A 293 37.73 -3.97 32.16
CA ASN A 293 37.32 -5.37 32.26
C ASN A 293 35.81 -5.49 32.40
N TYR A 294 35.20 -6.38 31.62
CA TYR A 294 33.78 -6.69 31.75
C TYR A 294 33.47 -7.38 33.08
N MET A 295 32.45 -6.89 33.78
CA MET A 295 31.95 -7.48 35.03
C MET A 295 30.78 -8.42 34.76
N LYS A 296 30.95 -9.69 35.11
CA LYS A 296 29.92 -10.72 34.92
C LYS A 296 28.77 -10.63 35.92
N ASP A 297 28.99 -10.04 37.10
CA ASP A 297 27.98 -9.95 38.15
C ASP A 297 27.78 -8.50 38.60
N VAL A 298 26.68 -7.91 38.13
CA VAL A 298 26.28 -6.53 38.45
C VAL A 298 25.39 -6.44 39.69
N LYS A 299 25.00 -7.57 40.31
CA LYS A 299 24.08 -7.58 41.45
C LYS A 299 24.65 -6.85 42.68
N HIS A 300 25.97 -6.83 42.81
CA HIS A 300 26.66 -6.12 43.87
C HIS A 300 26.70 -4.59 43.69
N LEU A 301 26.34 -4.10 42.48
CA LEU A 301 26.25 -2.68 42.15
C LEU A 301 24.81 -2.13 42.29
N SER A 302 23.91 -2.85 42.96
CA SER A 302 22.50 -2.48 43.10
C SER A 302 22.28 -1.08 43.68
N SER A 303 23.20 -0.56 44.50
CA SER A 303 23.15 0.81 45.01
C SER A 303 23.43 1.90 43.95
N PHE A 304 24.00 1.53 42.80
CA PHE A 304 24.39 2.43 41.71
C PHE A 304 23.46 2.36 40.50
N ILE A 305 22.49 1.45 40.53
CA ILE A 305 21.57 1.17 39.44
C ILE A 305 20.20 1.74 39.82
N SER A 306 19.63 2.59 38.96
CA SER A 306 18.28 3.11 39.15
C SER A 306 17.25 1.97 39.01
N ASP A 307 16.23 1.95 39.88
CA ASP A 307 15.14 0.94 39.88
C ASP A 307 14.37 0.88 38.55
N GLU A 308 14.59 1.85 37.66
CA GLU A 308 13.99 1.92 36.32
C GLU A 308 14.59 0.94 35.29
N TYR A 309 15.77 0.37 35.56
CA TYR A 309 16.45 -0.55 34.64
C TYR A 309 16.40 -2.00 35.12
N LYS A 310 15.99 -2.90 34.21
CA LYS A 310 16.03 -4.35 34.41
C LYS A 310 17.46 -4.86 34.31
N ASN A 311 17.77 -5.97 34.98
CA ASN A 311 19.12 -6.57 34.99
C ASN A 311 19.70 -6.83 33.59
N TRP A 312 18.87 -7.19 32.61
CA TRP A 312 19.32 -7.43 31.23
C TRP A 312 19.61 -6.16 30.42
N GLN A 313 19.16 -5.00 30.90
CA GLN A 313 19.41 -3.70 30.28
C GLN A 313 20.76 -3.10 30.71
N ILE A 314 21.50 -3.73 31.62
CA ILE A 314 22.66 -3.12 32.28
C ILE A 314 23.93 -3.93 32.07
N ILE A 315 24.98 -3.27 31.62
CA ILE A 315 26.32 -3.82 31.54
C ILE A 315 27.29 -2.95 32.33
N ALA A 316 28.19 -3.57 33.10
CA ALA A 316 29.19 -2.85 33.87
C ALA A 316 30.60 -3.30 33.55
N PHE A 317 31.53 -2.37 33.75
CA PHE A 317 32.95 -2.61 33.60
C PHE A 317 33.73 -2.04 34.78
N GLU A 318 34.83 -2.72 35.09
CA GLU A 318 35.90 -2.20 35.93
C GLU A 318 36.90 -1.42 35.07
N ALA A 319 36.97 -0.11 35.26
CA ALA A 319 37.89 0.79 34.59
C ALA A 319 39.05 1.16 35.51
N TYR A 320 40.28 0.87 35.07
CA TYR A 320 41.49 1.11 35.84
C TYR A 320 42.19 2.38 35.35
N GLU A 321 42.22 3.39 36.21
CA GLU A 321 42.94 4.64 35.96
C GLU A 321 44.45 4.44 36.06
N LYS A 322 45.20 5.07 35.15
CA LYS A 322 46.66 5.06 35.08
C LYS A 322 47.34 5.47 36.40
N SER A 323 46.75 6.42 37.11
CA SER A 323 47.26 6.96 38.38
C SER A 323 47.11 6.00 39.56
N MET A 324 46.24 4.99 39.45
CA MET A 324 45.90 4.04 40.51
C MET A 324 46.23 2.58 40.15
N TYR A 325 46.69 2.33 38.92
CA TYR A 325 47.11 1.00 38.46
C TYR A 325 48.56 0.70 38.89
N PRO A 326 48.88 -0.51 39.41
CA PRO A 326 48.03 -1.71 39.53
C PRO A 326 47.30 -1.86 40.88
N ASP A 327 47.48 -0.94 41.82
CA ASP A 327 47.05 -1.10 43.22
C ASP A 327 45.62 -0.57 43.48
N ALA A 328 44.67 -1.47 43.19
CA ALA A 328 43.51 -1.83 44.03
C ALA A 328 42.20 -1.01 44.06
N ALA A 329 41.99 0.04 43.26
CA ALA A 329 40.65 0.63 43.12
C ALA A 329 40.24 0.79 41.64
N ALA A 330 39.53 -0.20 41.11
CA ALA A 330 38.85 -0.06 39.83
C ALA A 330 37.63 0.85 40.01
N ARG A 331 37.38 1.71 39.03
CA ARG A 331 36.10 2.41 38.93
C ARG A 331 35.08 1.49 38.29
N HIS A 332 33.86 1.54 38.79
CA HIS A 332 32.71 0.91 38.18
C HIS A 332 32.07 1.90 37.20
N ILE A 333 32.07 1.57 35.92
CA ILE A 333 31.27 2.27 34.91
C ILE A 333 30.07 1.41 34.54
N VAL A 334 28.87 1.98 34.66
CA VAL A 334 27.61 1.30 34.41
C VAL A 334 26.95 1.91 33.19
N LEU A 335 26.63 1.04 32.22
CA LEU A 335 25.94 1.41 31.00
C LEU A 335 24.58 0.73 30.96
N ALA A 336 23.59 1.44 30.45
CA ALA A 336 22.27 0.89 30.21
C ALA A 336 21.81 1.11 28.77
N ARG A 337 20.81 0.32 28.35
CA ARG A 337 20.05 0.53 27.11
C ARG A 337 18.57 0.31 27.40
N GLU A 338 17.70 1.12 26.81
CA GLU A 338 16.25 1.00 27.00
C GLU A 338 15.70 -0.28 26.37
N ASP A 339 16.25 -0.70 25.23
CA ASP A 339 15.92 -1.97 24.58
C ASP A 339 17.16 -2.56 23.88
N ALA A 340 17.05 -3.76 23.32
CA ALA A 340 18.16 -4.45 22.68
C ALA A 340 18.65 -3.81 21.37
N SER A 341 17.86 -2.94 20.72
CA SER A 341 18.21 -2.23 19.48
C SER A 341 18.75 -0.82 19.71
N LYS A 342 18.60 -0.25 20.92
CA LYS A 342 19.20 1.04 21.29
C LYS A 342 20.68 0.96 21.64
N GLU A 343 21.36 2.10 21.44
CA GLU A 343 22.76 2.27 21.83
C GLU A 343 22.92 2.23 23.36
N TRP A 344 24.08 1.74 23.80
CA TRP A 344 24.49 1.81 25.20
C TRP A 344 24.78 3.25 25.61
N ILE A 345 24.27 3.65 26.77
CA ILE A 345 24.53 4.95 27.38
C ILE A 345 25.15 4.77 28.77
N VAL A 346 26.11 5.61 29.13
CA VAL A 346 26.69 5.62 30.47
C VAL A 346 25.67 6.26 31.42
N ILE A 347 25.22 5.50 32.42
CA ILE A 347 24.22 5.94 33.40
C ILE A 347 24.84 6.25 34.76
N ASN A 348 25.97 5.64 35.09
CA ASN A 348 26.66 5.90 36.35
C ASN A 348 28.17 5.59 36.26
N GLU A 349 28.95 6.26 37.10
CA GLU A 349 30.38 6.04 37.29
C GLU A 349 30.75 6.27 38.76
N GLY A 350 31.48 5.35 39.38
CA GLY A 350 31.91 5.47 40.78
C GLY A 350 33.02 4.51 41.19
N TYR A 351 33.41 4.54 42.46
CA TYR A 351 34.30 3.55 43.09
C TYR A 351 33.48 2.52 43.86
#